data_AF-A0A536G202-F1
#
_entry.id   AF-A0A536G202-F1
#
_cell.length_a   1.000
_cell.length_b   1.000
_cell.length_c   1.000
_cell.angle_alpha   90.00
_cell.angle_beta   90.00
_cell.angle_gamma   90.00
#
_symmetry.space_group_name_H-M   'P 1'
#
loop_
_entity.id
_entity.type
_entity.pdbx_description
1 polymer ?
#
loop_
_entity_poly.entity_id
_entity_poly.type
_entity_poly.pdbx_seq_one_letter_code
_entity_poly.pdbx_strand_id
1 'polypeptide(L)'
;MKYRVAAIAAAISAAWIALTPTTAASATTAWEQWTQIKGVFDVDGPRTDGSMVVAGSAALYLVDATGHTTPFARGPGGYHEDAGAEAYLAVSRGGDVAGAQCSFAPDETFLLRLHVPIGITRINAAGDETGSFANLTGVSTLNGIAFDTVGSFDHRLLVTGPAGGKTTVFAIDCNGAVKVITRSAPALEGGLAVAPQTFGSFGGDLIAPDELSGKIYAIAPDGKVALIARPALPTGGDIGVESLAHPTAFARPACRRETCSWRQREAHP
;
A
#
# COMPACT_ATOMS: atom_id res chain seq x y z
N MET A 1 47.37 44.98 20.88
CA MET A 1 47.31 43.52 20.60
C MET A 1 46.36 42.75 21.52
N LYS A 2 46.22 43.11 22.81
CA LYS A 2 45.37 42.39 23.79
C LYS A 2 43.84 42.48 23.58
N TYR A 3 43.34 43.48 22.87
CA TYR A 3 41.88 43.66 22.65
C TYR A 3 41.34 43.04 21.35
N ARG A 4 42.20 42.52 20.46
CA ARG A 4 41.75 41.87 19.21
C ARG A 4 41.47 40.37 19.37
N VAL A 5 42.02 39.74 20.41
CA VAL A 5 41.83 38.31 20.69
C VAL A 5 40.46 38.05 21.33
N ALA A 6 39.95 38.99 22.14
CA ALA A 6 38.65 38.86 22.80
C ALA A 6 37.45 38.95 21.82
N ALA A 7 37.57 39.74 20.75
CA ALA A 7 36.50 39.91 19.77
C ALA A 7 36.31 38.67 18.86
N ILE A 8 37.38 37.90 18.61
CA ILE A 8 37.32 36.69 17.80
C ILE A 8 36.74 35.52 18.62
N ALA A 9 37.03 35.46 19.92
CA ALA A 9 36.46 34.44 20.81
C ALA A 9 34.92 34.57 20.93
N ALA A 10 34.38 35.79 21.02
CA ALA A 10 32.94 36.03 21.11
C ALA A 10 32.18 35.73 19.81
N ALA A 11 32.79 35.98 18.64
CA ALA A 11 32.18 35.67 17.35
C ALA A 11 32.12 34.16 17.05
N ILE A 12 33.11 33.39 17.53
CA ILE A 12 33.08 31.92 17.41
C ILE A 12 31.99 31.34 18.33
N SER A 13 31.82 31.83 19.56
CA SER A 13 30.76 31.33 20.45
C SER A 13 29.34 31.57 19.94
N ALA A 14 29.09 32.67 19.20
CA ALA A 14 27.78 32.95 18.60
C ALA A 14 27.49 32.08 17.36
N ALA A 15 28.51 31.67 16.60
CA ALA A 15 28.35 30.80 15.43
C ALA A 15 28.01 29.35 15.80
N TRP A 16 28.41 28.88 16.98
CA TRP A 16 28.09 27.52 17.45
C TRP A 16 26.66 27.37 17.98
N ILE A 17 26.00 28.46 18.39
CA ILE A 17 24.59 28.44 18.81
C ILE A 17 23.65 28.39 17.59
N ALA A 18 24.08 28.87 16.43
CA ALA A 18 23.30 28.78 15.18
C ALA A 18 23.37 27.41 14.48
N LEU A 19 24.23 26.51 14.98
CA LEU A 19 24.43 25.14 14.45
C LEU A 19 23.86 24.06 15.37
N THR A 20 23.11 24.43 16.42
CA THR A 20 22.35 23.42 17.15
C THR A 20 21.33 22.84 16.17
N PRO A 21 21.39 21.54 15.84
CA PRO A 21 20.33 20.93 15.05
C PRO A 21 19.04 21.19 15.82
N THR A 22 18.12 21.93 15.22
CA THR A 22 16.72 21.90 15.63
C THR A 22 16.34 20.44 15.54
N THR A 23 16.35 19.76 16.68
CA THR A 23 15.69 18.47 16.81
C THR A 23 14.26 18.77 16.46
N ALA A 24 13.86 18.49 15.22
CA ALA A 24 12.47 18.38 14.87
C ALA A 24 11.92 17.40 15.89
N ALA A 25 11.13 17.90 16.84
CA ALA A 25 10.39 17.04 17.72
C ALA A 25 9.58 16.17 16.77
N SER A 26 9.93 14.89 16.66
CA SER A 26 9.07 13.92 15.99
C SER A 26 7.71 14.09 16.65
N ALA A 27 6.74 14.62 15.91
CA ALA A 27 5.38 14.68 16.39
C ALA A 27 5.05 13.27 16.83
N THR A 28 4.85 13.07 18.13
CA THR A 28 4.47 11.77 18.66
C THR A 28 3.14 11.45 18.03
N THR A 29 3.12 10.52 17.09
CA THR A 29 1.90 10.00 16.50
C THR A 29 1.09 9.38 17.64
N ALA A 30 0.04 10.08 18.08
CA ALA A 30 -0.87 9.59 19.09
C ALA A 30 -1.81 8.58 18.42
N TRP A 31 -1.48 7.31 18.58
CA TRP A 31 -2.28 6.19 18.11
C TRP A 31 -3.45 5.97 19.05
N GLU A 32 -4.65 5.86 18.49
CA GLU A 32 -5.82 5.37 19.22
C GLU A 32 -6.42 4.15 18.52
N GLN A 33 -7.01 3.28 19.32
CA GLN A 33 -7.86 2.24 18.81
C GLN A 33 -9.08 2.90 18.19
N TRP A 34 -9.34 2.62 16.91
CA TRP A 34 -10.40 3.27 16.16
C TRP A 34 -11.71 2.48 16.21
N THR A 35 -11.69 1.24 15.70
CA THR A 35 -12.84 0.33 15.73
C THR A 35 -12.36 -1.12 15.73
N GLN A 36 -13.21 -2.05 16.19
CA GLN A 36 -12.92 -3.48 16.20
C GLN A 36 -13.65 -4.18 15.06
N ILE A 37 -12.89 -4.79 14.15
CA ILE A 37 -13.38 -5.67 13.10
C ILE A 37 -12.64 -6.99 13.23
N LYS A 38 -13.36 -8.10 13.09
CA LYS A 38 -12.79 -9.43 13.30
C LYS A 38 -11.86 -9.80 12.14
N GLY A 39 -10.63 -10.21 12.48
CA GLY A 39 -9.67 -10.77 11.52
C GLY A 39 -9.37 -9.85 10.35
N VAL A 40 -9.17 -8.55 10.63
CA VAL A 40 -8.70 -7.58 9.63
C VAL A 40 -7.33 -8.00 9.11
N PHE A 41 -7.19 -8.03 7.80
CA PHE A 41 -5.92 -8.31 7.13
C PHE A 41 -5.55 -7.24 6.10
N ASP A 42 -6.50 -6.42 5.62
CA ASP A 42 -6.22 -5.35 4.67
C ASP A 42 -7.17 -4.15 4.80
N VAL A 43 -6.68 -2.97 4.45
CA VAL A 43 -7.39 -1.69 4.50
C VAL A 43 -6.88 -0.77 3.39
N ASP A 44 -7.79 -0.18 2.60
CA ASP A 44 -7.44 0.85 1.61
C ASP A 44 -8.49 1.96 1.52
N GLY A 45 -8.09 3.09 0.94
CA GLY A 45 -8.87 4.31 0.81
C GLY A 45 -8.01 5.58 1.03
N PRO A 46 -8.62 6.68 1.50
CA PRO A 46 -10.07 6.84 1.66
C PRO A 46 -10.79 6.84 0.31
N ARG A 47 -12.06 6.42 0.34
CA ARG A 47 -13.04 6.66 -0.71
C ARG A 47 -13.36 8.16 -0.81
N THR A 48 -14.07 8.57 -1.85
CA THR A 48 -14.45 9.99 -2.04
C THR A 48 -15.33 10.53 -0.90
N ASP A 49 -16.08 9.66 -0.20
CA ASP A 49 -16.87 9.98 0.99
C ASP A 49 -16.05 10.01 2.30
N GLY A 50 -14.75 9.74 2.23
CA GLY A 50 -13.85 9.71 3.38
C GLY A 50 -13.84 8.39 4.16
N SER A 51 -14.64 7.40 3.76
CA SER A 51 -14.63 6.07 4.38
C SER A 51 -13.47 5.21 3.87
N MET A 52 -13.02 4.27 4.71
CA MET A 52 -12.04 3.25 4.35
C MET A 52 -12.76 1.94 4.03
N VAL A 53 -12.25 1.18 3.07
CA VAL A 53 -12.68 -0.21 2.85
C VAL A 53 -11.78 -1.12 3.69
N VAL A 54 -12.38 -1.95 4.53
CA VAL A 54 -11.67 -2.89 5.41
C VAL A 54 -12.05 -4.31 5.04
N ALA A 55 -11.06 -5.16 4.78
CA ALA A 55 -11.24 -6.59 4.63
C ALA A 55 -10.94 -7.32 5.94
N GLY A 56 -11.87 -8.18 6.36
CA GLY A 56 -11.65 -9.05 7.51
C GLY A 56 -12.57 -10.26 7.57
N SER A 57 -12.00 -11.41 7.95
CA SER A 57 -12.72 -12.68 8.13
C SER A 57 -13.74 -12.99 7.01
N ALA A 58 -13.30 -12.96 5.75
CA ALA A 58 -14.14 -13.20 4.56
C ALA A 58 -15.25 -12.17 4.25
N ALA A 59 -15.18 -10.97 4.81
CA ALA A 59 -16.14 -9.91 4.56
C ALA A 59 -15.46 -8.56 4.33
N LEU A 60 -16.22 -7.63 3.75
CA LEU A 60 -15.82 -6.25 3.55
C LEU A 60 -16.72 -5.32 4.37
N TYR A 61 -16.12 -4.22 4.80
CA TYR A 61 -16.78 -3.18 5.58
C TYR A 61 -16.37 -1.80 5.08
N LEU A 62 -17.29 -0.85 5.13
CA LEU A 62 -16.94 0.57 5.09
C LEU A 62 -16.79 1.07 6.53
N VAL A 63 -15.72 1.81 6.79
CA VAL A 63 -15.46 2.44 8.08
C VAL A 63 -15.30 3.95 7.87
N ASP A 64 -16.24 4.72 8.40
CA ASP A 64 -16.17 6.19 8.32
C ASP A 64 -15.18 6.78 9.32
N ALA A 65 -14.86 8.08 9.19
CA ALA A 65 -13.92 8.80 10.06
C ALA A 65 -14.21 8.70 11.58
N THR A 66 -15.47 8.42 11.97
CA THR A 66 -15.89 8.26 13.37
C THR A 66 -15.70 6.83 13.89
N GLY A 67 -15.36 5.89 13.01
CA GLY A 67 -15.24 4.46 13.32
C GLY A 67 -16.56 3.69 13.16
N HIS A 68 -17.59 4.33 12.59
CA HIS A 68 -18.84 3.63 12.29
C HIS A 68 -18.61 2.65 11.15
N THR A 69 -18.99 1.40 11.39
CA THR A 69 -18.73 0.27 10.48
C THR A 69 -20.03 -0.20 9.85
N THR A 70 -20.10 -0.23 8.53
CA THR A 70 -21.23 -0.83 7.78
C THR A 70 -20.75 -2.00 6.92
N PRO A 71 -21.55 -3.08 6.78
CA PRO A 71 -21.23 -4.14 5.85
C PRO A 71 -21.18 -3.61 4.40
N PHE A 72 -20.18 -4.01 3.63
CA PHE A 72 -20.00 -3.63 2.24
C PHE A 72 -20.07 -4.86 1.33
N ALA A 73 -20.77 -4.74 0.20
CA ALA A 73 -20.93 -5.83 -0.76
C ALA A 73 -21.47 -7.15 -0.18
N ARG A 74 -22.48 -7.07 0.68
CA ARG A 74 -23.11 -8.25 1.33
C ARG A 74 -24.50 -8.60 0.81
N GLY A 75 -24.93 -7.96 -0.28
CA GLY A 75 -26.20 -8.27 -0.94
C GLY A 75 -26.19 -9.65 -1.62
N PRO A 76 -27.31 -10.07 -2.22
CA PRO A 76 -27.36 -11.28 -3.05
C PRO A 76 -26.29 -11.23 -4.16
N GLY A 77 -25.42 -12.24 -4.22
CA GLY A 77 -24.29 -12.25 -5.16
C GLY A 77 -23.14 -11.32 -4.80
N GLY A 78 -23.14 -10.75 -3.59
CA GLY A 78 -22.06 -9.91 -3.07
C GLY A 78 -20.78 -10.70 -2.77
N TYR A 79 -19.80 -9.99 -2.22
CA TYR A 79 -18.49 -10.53 -1.90
C TYR A 79 -18.52 -11.47 -0.67
N HIS A 80 -17.97 -12.66 -0.89
CA HIS A 80 -17.71 -13.68 0.11
C HIS A 80 -16.40 -14.38 -0.26
N GLU A 81 -15.62 -14.72 0.74
CA GLU A 81 -14.34 -15.44 0.59
C GLU A 81 -14.21 -16.50 1.70
N ASP A 82 -13.15 -17.29 1.69
CA ASP A 82 -12.83 -18.18 2.81
C ASP A 82 -12.31 -17.39 4.01
N ALA A 83 -12.73 -17.76 5.22
CA ALA A 83 -12.46 -16.97 6.45
C ALA A 83 -10.97 -16.79 6.80
N GLY A 84 -10.07 -17.53 6.16
CA GLY A 84 -8.61 -17.42 6.32
C GLY A 84 -7.87 -17.04 5.03
N ALA A 85 -8.58 -16.67 3.97
CA ALA A 85 -7.95 -16.20 2.74
C ALA A 85 -7.62 -14.71 2.85
N GLU A 86 -6.38 -14.37 2.48
CA GLU A 86 -5.85 -13.00 2.49
C GLU A 86 -5.99 -12.38 1.10
N ALA A 87 -7.24 -12.22 0.69
CA ALA A 87 -7.60 -11.61 -0.58
C ALA A 87 -7.42 -10.08 -0.50
N TYR A 88 -6.18 -9.60 -0.64
CA TYR A 88 -5.84 -8.18 -0.60
C TYR A 88 -6.70 -7.34 -1.57
N LEU A 89 -6.92 -6.08 -1.22
CA LEU A 89 -7.78 -5.16 -1.94
C LEU A 89 -7.05 -3.88 -2.37
N ALA A 90 -7.59 -3.22 -3.38
CA ALA A 90 -7.24 -1.86 -3.76
C ALA A 90 -8.49 -1.08 -4.15
N VAL A 91 -8.60 0.15 -3.67
CA VAL A 91 -9.69 1.08 -3.96
C VAL A 91 -9.24 2.05 -5.06
N SER A 92 -10.03 2.12 -6.12
CA SER A 92 -9.78 3.02 -7.23
C SER A 92 -10.04 4.47 -6.80
N ARG A 93 -9.08 5.36 -7.07
CA ARG A 93 -9.27 6.81 -6.99
C ARG A 93 -9.81 7.41 -8.30
N GLY A 94 -10.19 6.54 -9.24
CA GLY A 94 -10.35 6.87 -10.65
C GLY A 94 -9.00 7.03 -11.34
N GLY A 95 -9.03 7.25 -12.65
CA GLY A 95 -7.84 7.51 -13.45
C GLY A 95 -7.99 7.01 -14.87
N ASP A 96 -7.46 7.79 -15.81
CA ASP A 96 -7.46 7.45 -17.22
C ASP A 96 -6.27 6.55 -17.54
N VAL A 97 -6.56 5.40 -18.15
CA VAL A 97 -5.55 4.51 -18.74
C VAL A 97 -5.43 4.90 -20.21
N ALA A 98 -4.49 5.81 -20.50
CA ALA A 98 -4.36 6.42 -21.83
C ALA A 98 -4.10 5.36 -22.90
N GLY A 99 -3.26 4.36 -22.62
CA GLY A 99 -2.96 3.27 -23.55
C GLY A 99 -4.14 2.36 -23.85
N ALA A 100 -5.19 2.37 -23.04
CA ALA A 100 -6.41 1.59 -23.22
C ALA A 100 -7.65 2.44 -23.58
N GLN A 101 -7.50 3.77 -23.60
CA GLN A 101 -8.57 4.74 -23.88
C GLN A 101 -9.81 4.52 -22.99
N CYS A 102 -9.57 4.29 -21.70
CA CYS A 102 -10.59 3.89 -20.76
C CYS A 102 -10.24 4.45 -19.37
N SER A 103 -11.20 4.48 -18.44
CA SER A 103 -10.98 5.03 -17.10
C SER A 103 -11.52 4.08 -16.03
N PHE A 104 -10.79 3.93 -14.93
CA PHE A 104 -11.35 3.33 -13.72
C PHE A 104 -12.34 4.33 -13.10
N ALA A 105 -13.48 3.85 -12.59
CA ALA A 105 -14.37 4.71 -11.82
C ALA A 105 -13.82 4.86 -10.39
N PRO A 106 -14.00 6.03 -9.75
CA PRO A 106 -13.65 6.19 -8.35
C PRO A 106 -14.48 5.25 -7.46
N ASP A 107 -13.92 4.90 -6.31
CA ASP A 107 -14.54 4.12 -5.24
C ASP A 107 -14.89 2.67 -5.58
N GLU A 108 -14.51 2.18 -6.74
CA GLU A 108 -14.55 0.75 -7.04
C GLU A 108 -13.47 0.01 -6.25
N THR A 109 -13.81 -1.16 -5.75
CA THR A 109 -12.87 -2.02 -5.00
C THR A 109 -12.49 -3.22 -5.84
N PHE A 110 -11.20 -3.47 -5.94
CA PHE A 110 -10.63 -4.61 -6.65
C PHE A 110 -9.97 -5.53 -5.63
N LEU A 111 -10.25 -6.83 -5.71
CA LEU A 111 -9.73 -7.81 -4.77
C LEU A 111 -9.05 -8.95 -5.51
N LEU A 112 -8.03 -9.52 -4.87
CA LEU A 112 -7.44 -10.77 -5.31
C LEU A 112 -8.50 -11.88 -5.27
N ARG A 113 -8.68 -12.56 -6.40
CA ARG A 113 -9.44 -13.80 -6.48
C ARG A 113 -8.47 -14.96 -6.46
N LEU A 114 -8.38 -15.60 -5.29
CA LEU A 114 -7.37 -16.63 -5.00
C LEU A 114 -7.77 -18.03 -5.50
N HIS A 115 -9.04 -18.22 -5.85
CA HIS A 115 -9.57 -19.46 -6.40
C HIS A 115 -9.59 -19.46 -7.92
N VAL A 116 -9.53 -20.65 -8.52
CA VAL A 116 -9.57 -20.81 -9.98
C VAL A 116 -10.94 -20.42 -10.57
N PRO A 117 -10.99 -19.60 -11.65
CA PRO A 117 -9.85 -19.00 -12.33
C PRO A 117 -9.20 -17.87 -11.50
N ILE A 118 -7.90 -17.98 -11.22
CA ILE A 118 -7.16 -16.98 -10.45
C ILE A 118 -7.25 -15.63 -11.18
N GLY A 119 -7.43 -14.55 -10.43
CA GLY A 119 -7.63 -13.25 -11.06
C GLY A 119 -8.04 -12.14 -10.12
N ILE A 120 -8.80 -11.19 -10.63
CA ILE A 120 -9.31 -10.04 -9.87
C ILE A 120 -10.83 -10.07 -9.87
N THR A 121 -11.40 -9.85 -8.68
CA THR A 121 -12.82 -9.53 -8.49
C THR A 121 -12.96 -8.01 -8.41
N ARG A 122 -13.96 -7.45 -9.09
CA ARG A 122 -14.34 -6.04 -8.97
C ARG A 122 -15.66 -5.93 -8.23
N ILE A 123 -15.74 -4.92 -7.38
CA ILE A 123 -16.94 -4.47 -6.69
C ILE A 123 -17.16 -3.01 -7.10
N ASN A 124 -18.36 -2.68 -7.58
CA ASN A 124 -18.68 -1.31 -7.92
C ASN A 124 -18.72 -0.40 -6.66
N ALA A 125 -18.76 0.92 -6.86
CA ALA A 125 -18.73 1.86 -5.75
C ALA A 125 -19.89 1.68 -4.75
N ALA A 126 -21.09 1.29 -5.21
CA ALA A 126 -22.25 1.08 -4.35
C ALA A 126 -22.19 -0.24 -3.55
N GLY A 127 -21.37 -1.21 -3.99
CA GLY A 127 -21.29 -2.54 -3.40
C GLY A 127 -22.47 -3.45 -3.76
N ASP A 128 -23.26 -3.13 -4.78
CA ASP A 128 -24.37 -3.97 -5.23
C ASP A 128 -24.03 -4.83 -6.47
N GLU A 129 -22.92 -4.54 -7.15
CA GLU A 129 -22.39 -5.37 -8.24
C GLU A 129 -21.01 -5.91 -7.87
N THR A 130 -20.89 -7.24 -7.81
CA THR A 130 -19.64 -7.95 -7.57
C THR A 130 -19.43 -9.00 -8.65
N GLY A 131 -18.22 -9.10 -9.20
CA GLY A 131 -17.96 -10.10 -10.23
C GLY A 131 -16.52 -10.20 -10.69
N SER A 132 -16.26 -11.16 -11.58
CA SER A 132 -14.96 -11.33 -12.21
C SER A 132 -14.59 -10.12 -13.05
N PHE A 133 -13.37 -9.61 -12.87
CA PHE A 133 -12.82 -8.49 -13.63
C PHE A 133 -11.74 -8.93 -14.62
N ALA A 134 -10.73 -9.65 -14.15
CA ALA A 134 -9.62 -10.12 -14.97
C ALA A 134 -9.17 -11.52 -14.54
N ASN A 135 -8.66 -12.33 -15.47
CA ASN A 135 -8.06 -13.63 -15.18
C ASN A 135 -6.53 -13.52 -15.32
N LEU A 136 -5.80 -14.03 -14.33
CA LEU A 136 -4.35 -14.02 -14.29
C LEU A 136 -3.82 -15.45 -14.42
N THR A 137 -2.99 -15.68 -15.43
CA THR A 137 -2.48 -17.02 -15.77
C THR A 137 -0.97 -17.12 -15.56
N GLY A 138 -0.47 -18.34 -15.37
CA GLY A 138 0.96 -18.59 -15.18
C GLY A 138 1.47 -18.30 -13.77
N VAL A 139 0.56 -18.17 -12.80
CA VAL A 139 0.85 -18.03 -11.36
C VAL A 139 0.04 -19.06 -10.58
N SER A 140 0.52 -19.45 -9.39
CA SER A 140 -0.16 -20.41 -8.51
C SER A 140 -1.13 -19.77 -7.53
N THR A 141 -0.94 -18.49 -7.25
CA THR A 141 -1.80 -17.65 -6.39
C THR A 141 -1.47 -16.17 -6.66
N LEU A 142 -2.13 -15.25 -5.96
CA LEU A 142 -1.83 -13.82 -5.94
C LEU A 142 -1.51 -13.39 -4.51
N ASN A 143 -0.68 -12.37 -4.35
CA ASN A 143 -0.18 -11.97 -3.03
C ASN A 143 0.13 -10.48 -2.88
N GLY A 144 -0.36 -9.65 -3.80
CA GLY A 144 -0.22 -8.20 -3.73
C GLY A 144 -1.02 -7.50 -4.82
N ILE A 145 -1.54 -6.33 -4.49
CA ILE A 145 -2.36 -5.49 -5.37
C ILE A 145 -2.15 -4.01 -5.02
N ALA A 146 -2.07 -3.14 -6.02
CA ALA A 146 -2.02 -1.69 -5.83
C ALA A 146 -2.41 -0.95 -7.10
N PHE A 147 -3.01 0.24 -6.98
CA PHE A 147 -3.16 1.14 -8.12
C PHE A 147 -1.87 1.93 -8.38
N ASP A 148 -1.56 2.14 -9.65
CA ASP A 148 -0.66 3.21 -10.06
C ASP A 148 -1.32 4.58 -9.93
N THR A 149 -1.08 5.21 -8.79
CA THR A 149 -1.66 6.51 -8.46
C THR A 149 -0.89 7.69 -9.07
N VAL A 150 0.24 7.44 -9.72
CA VAL A 150 1.14 8.49 -10.26
C VAL A 150 1.32 8.45 -11.77
N GLY A 151 0.83 7.40 -12.43
CA GLY A 151 0.74 7.30 -13.89
C GLY A 151 1.95 6.66 -14.57
N SER A 152 2.98 6.23 -13.83
CA SER A 152 4.18 5.60 -14.40
C SER A 152 3.90 4.25 -15.07
N PHE A 153 2.83 3.58 -14.66
CA PHE A 153 2.29 2.36 -15.25
C PHE A 153 0.95 2.62 -15.98
N ASP A 154 0.72 3.85 -16.46
CA ASP A 154 -0.50 4.25 -17.19
C ASP A 154 -1.77 4.11 -16.34
N HIS A 155 -1.68 4.40 -15.03
CA HIS A 155 -2.79 4.32 -14.06
C HIS A 155 -3.46 2.94 -13.95
N ARG A 156 -2.72 1.89 -14.30
CA ARG A 156 -3.19 0.50 -14.24
C ARG A 156 -3.21 -0.04 -12.82
N LEU A 157 -4.04 -1.06 -12.62
CA LEU A 157 -4.01 -1.90 -11.42
C LEU A 157 -2.82 -2.87 -11.52
N LEU A 158 -1.92 -2.81 -10.55
CA LEU A 158 -0.74 -3.66 -10.46
C LEU A 158 -1.03 -4.84 -9.53
N VAL A 159 -0.63 -6.04 -9.96
CA VAL A 159 -0.90 -7.29 -9.22
C VAL A 159 0.33 -8.17 -9.24
N THR A 160 0.62 -8.83 -8.12
CA THR A 160 1.71 -9.80 -8.01
C THR A 160 1.21 -11.21 -7.76
N GLY A 161 1.92 -12.19 -8.32
CA GLY A 161 1.65 -13.60 -8.09
C GLY A 161 2.90 -14.47 -8.23
N PRO A 162 3.14 -15.45 -7.33
CA PRO A 162 4.25 -16.38 -7.45
C PRO A 162 4.16 -17.28 -8.70
N ALA A 163 5.29 -17.46 -9.36
CA ALA A 163 5.47 -18.33 -10.51
C ALA A 163 6.89 -18.94 -10.51
N GLY A 164 7.00 -20.26 -10.29
CA GLY A 164 8.28 -20.98 -10.45
C GLY A 164 9.44 -20.44 -9.60
N GLY A 165 9.18 -20.02 -8.36
CA GLY A 165 10.19 -19.44 -7.46
C GLY A 165 10.57 -17.99 -7.75
N LYS A 166 9.82 -17.33 -8.65
CA LYS A 166 9.86 -15.89 -8.93
C LYS A 166 8.48 -15.29 -8.70
N THR A 167 8.39 -13.98 -8.80
CA THR A 167 7.10 -13.27 -8.82
C THR A 167 6.87 -12.69 -10.22
N THR A 168 5.64 -12.87 -10.71
CA THR A 168 5.14 -12.16 -11.88
C THR A 168 4.45 -10.89 -11.43
N VAL A 169 4.74 -9.77 -12.11
CA VAL A 169 4.06 -8.48 -11.93
C VAL A 169 3.18 -8.25 -13.15
N PHE A 170 1.89 -8.04 -12.92
CA PHE A 170 0.89 -7.74 -13.93
C PHE A 170 0.46 -6.27 -13.81
N ALA A 171 0.07 -5.69 -14.94
CA ALA A 171 -0.62 -4.42 -15.02
C ALA A 171 -1.94 -4.62 -15.78
N ILE A 172 -3.06 -4.24 -15.17
CA ILE A 172 -4.41 -4.49 -15.66
C ILE A 172 -5.07 -3.13 -15.93
N ASP A 173 -5.61 -2.94 -17.13
CA ASP A 173 -6.40 -1.73 -17.43
C ASP A 173 -7.86 -1.86 -17.00
N CYS A 174 -8.60 -0.77 -17.17
CA CYS A 174 -9.99 -0.67 -16.73
C CYS A 174 -10.96 -1.57 -17.53
N ASN A 175 -10.53 -2.11 -18.67
CA ASN A 175 -11.28 -3.10 -19.44
C ASN A 175 -10.97 -4.54 -19.00
N GLY A 176 -10.09 -4.72 -18.01
CA GLY A 176 -9.63 -6.02 -17.53
C GLY A 176 -8.54 -6.66 -18.40
N ALA A 177 -7.93 -5.92 -19.34
CA ALA A 177 -6.86 -6.46 -20.17
C ALA A 177 -5.52 -6.44 -19.42
N VAL A 178 -4.81 -7.58 -19.50
CA VAL A 178 -3.64 -7.88 -18.67
C VAL A 178 -2.35 -7.76 -19.48
N LYS A 179 -1.42 -6.96 -18.98
CA LYS A 179 -0.03 -6.88 -19.45
C LYS A 179 0.90 -7.44 -18.39
N VAL A 180 1.88 -8.26 -18.79
CA VAL A 180 2.95 -8.68 -17.89
C VAL A 180 4.08 -7.66 -17.94
N ILE A 181 4.44 -7.11 -16.78
CA ILE A 181 5.57 -6.20 -16.61
C ILE A 181 6.87 -6.98 -16.49
N THR A 182 6.91 -8.00 -15.62
CA THR A 182 8.04 -8.92 -15.48
C THR A 182 7.59 -10.27 -14.94
N ARG A 183 8.35 -11.33 -15.25
CA ARG A 183 8.15 -12.71 -14.74
C ARG A 183 9.29 -13.16 -13.82
N SER A 184 10.26 -12.29 -13.58
CA SER A 184 11.53 -12.65 -12.95
C SER A 184 11.81 -11.84 -11.69
N ALA A 185 10.80 -11.14 -11.16
CA ALA A 185 10.96 -10.45 -9.90
C ALA A 185 11.33 -11.46 -8.78
N PRO A 186 12.09 -11.04 -7.75
CA PRO A 186 12.30 -11.80 -6.53
C PRO A 186 10.96 -12.17 -5.86
N ALA A 187 11.01 -12.94 -4.76
CA ALA A 187 9.84 -13.08 -3.91
C ALA A 187 9.37 -11.68 -3.48
N LEU A 188 8.08 -11.42 -3.63
CA LEU A 188 7.40 -10.19 -3.22
C LEU A 188 6.13 -10.60 -2.52
N GLU A 189 5.74 -9.93 -1.46
CA GLU A 189 4.50 -10.19 -0.73
C GLU A 189 4.06 -8.96 0.07
N GLY A 190 2.75 -8.76 0.18
CA GLY A 190 2.17 -7.75 1.06
C GLY A 190 2.09 -6.36 0.43
N GLY A 191 2.34 -5.33 1.24
CA GLY A 191 2.05 -3.92 0.93
C GLY A 191 2.77 -3.38 -0.30
N LEU A 192 2.06 -3.28 -1.42
CA LEU A 192 2.53 -2.69 -2.66
C LEU A 192 2.17 -1.20 -2.73
N ALA A 193 3.07 -0.38 -3.28
CA ALA A 193 2.75 1.01 -3.60
C ALA A 193 3.61 1.51 -4.76
N VAL A 194 3.02 2.31 -5.65
CA VAL A 194 3.83 3.05 -6.63
C VAL A 194 4.39 4.30 -5.95
N ALA A 195 5.70 4.47 -6.01
CA ALA A 195 6.38 5.56 -5.35
C ALA A 195 5.95 6.91 -5.96
N PRO A 196 5.75 7.96 -5.14
CA PRO A 196 5.58 9.32 -5.65
C PRO A 196 6.71 9.72 -6.59
N GLN A 197 6.44 10.56 -7.59
CA GLN A 197 7.48 11.04 -8.52
C GLN A 197 8.66 11.74 -7.82
N THR A 198 8.44 12.23 -6.59
CA THR A 198 9.46 12.85 -5.74
C THR A 198 10.34 11.84 -4.98
N PHE A 199 10.13 10.53 -5.14
CA PHE A 199 10.86 9.47 -4.43
C PHE A 199 12.25 9.18 -5.06
N GLY A 200 13.02 10.24 -5.27
CA GLY A 200 14.39 10.18 -5.79
C GLY A 200 14.47 9.42 -7.13
N SER A 201 15.47 8.55 -7.27
CA SER A 201 15.70 7.76 -8.48
C SER A 201 14.67 6.67 -8.76
N PHE A 202 13.79 6.39 -7.79
CA PHE A 202 12.76 5.35 -7.88
C PHE A 202 11.35 5.96 -7.95
N GLY A 203 11.25 7.27 -8.23
CA GLY A 203 9.96 7.93 -8.41
C GLY A 203 9.17 7.29 -9.53
N GLY A 204 7.95 6.84 -9.23
CA GLY A 204 7.11 6.13 -10.18
C GLY A 204 7.36 4.62 -10.29
N ASP A 205 8.32 4.05 -9.56
CA ASP A 205 8.51 2.60 -9.52
C ASP A 205 7.52 1.95 -8.56
N LEU A 206 7.16 0.69 -8.83
CA LEU A 206 6.45 -0.14 -7.87
C LEU A 206 7.40 -0.55 -6.75
N ILE A 207 7.13 -0.09 -5.54
CA ILE A 207 7.84 -0.48 -4.32
C ILE A 207 7.15 -1.72 -3.74
N ALA A 208 7.93 -2.78 -3.57
CA ALA A 208 7.43 -4.09 -3.16
C ALA A 208 8.34 -4.71 -2.08
N PRO A 209 7.79 -5.06 -0.92
CA PRO A 209 8.52 -5.80 0.10
C PRO A 209 8.61 -7.30 -0.24
N ASP A 210 9.66 -7.93 0.28
CA ASP A 210 9.87 -9.37 0.35
C ASP A 210 9.80 -9.75 1.83
N GLU A 211 8.64 -10.20 2.29
CA GLU A 211 8.40 -10.51 3.71
C GLU A 211 9.33 -11.63 4.23
N LEU A 212 9.76 -12.52 3.34
CA LEU A 212 10.59 -13.66 3.71
C LEU A 212 12.01 -13.21 4.05
N SER A 213 12.57 -12.32 3.23
CA SER A 213 13.95 -11.86 3.40
C SER A 213 14.09 -10.46 4.01
N GLY A 214 12.98 -9.75 4.20
CA GLY A 214 12.93 -8.36 4.68
C GLY A 214 13.42 -7.34 3.66
N LYS A 215 13.71 -7.73 2.42
CA LYS A 215 14.23 -6.81 1.40
C LYS A 215 13.11 -5.96 0.82
N ILE A 216 13.46 -4.75 0.40
CA ILE A 216 12.53 -3.88 -0.34
C ILE A 216 13.10 -3.65 -1.73
N TYR A 217 12.28 -3.91 -2.75
CA TYR A 217 12.63 -3.74 -4.15
C TYR A 217 11.83 -2.60 -4.78
N ALA A 218 12.42 -1.97 -5.79
CA ALA A 218 11.74 -1.12 -6.75
C ALA A 218 11.67 -1.86 -8.09
N ILE A 219 10.49 -1.87 -8.70
CA ILE A 219 10.24 -2.45 -10.02
C ILE A 219 9.80 -1.33 -10.94
N ALA A 220 10.58 -1.06 -11.98
CA ALA A 220 10.28 -0.01 -12.95
C ALA A 220 9.17 -0.46 -13.93
N PRO A 221 8.50 0.49 -14.61
CA PRO A 221 7.49 0.19 -15.63
C PRO A 221 7.97 -0.69 -16.80
N ASP A 222 9.28 -0.73 -17.05
CA ASP A 222 9.91 -1.60 -18.04
C ASP A 222 10.27 -3.01 -17.50
N GLY A 223 9.96 -3.27 -16.23
CA GLY A 223 10.18 -4.55 -15.55
C GLY A 223 11.56 -4.73 -14.93
N LYS A 224 12.44 -3.72 -14.97
CA LYS A 224 13.73 -3.77 -14.23
C LYS A 224 13.49 -3.78 -12.73
N VAL A 225 14.31 -4.54 -12.02
CA VAL A 225 14.23 -4.69 -10.57
C VAL A 225 15.51 -4.14 -9.93
N ALA A 226 15.36 -3.30 -8.91
CA ALA A 226 16.43 -2.79 -8.08
C ALA A 226 16.15 -3.10 -6.60
N LEU A 227 17.20 -3.50 -5.86
CA LEU A 227 17.12 -3.59 -4.40
C LEU A 227 17.36 -2.19 -3.81
N ILE A 228 16.41 -1.68 -3.01
CA ILE A 228 16.50 -0.32 -2.47
C ILE A 228 16.76 -0.28 -0.97
N ALA A 229 16.39 -1.32 -0.22
CA ALA A 229 16.68 -1.39 1.21
C ALA A 229 16.84 -2.83 1.71
N ARG A 230 17.62 -2.94 2.79
CA ARG A 230 17.71 -4.13 3.67
C ARG A 230 17.54 -3.68 5.12
N PRO A 231 16.31 -3.38 5.56
CA PRO A 231 16.05 -3.00 6.94
C PRO A 231 16.59 -4.07 7.90
N ALA A 232 17.24 -3.63 8.98
CA ALA A 232 17.65 -4.50 10.07
C ALA A 232 16.47 -4.80 11.01
N LEU A 233 15.32 -5.17 10.43
CA LEU A 233 14.11 -5.54 11.15
C LEU A 233 14.00 -7.07 11.17
N PRO A 234 13.35 -7.67 12.19
CA PRO A 234 12.95 -9.08 12.14
C PRO A 234 12.17 -9.36 10.84
N THR A 235 12.38 -10.54 10.24
CA THR A 235 11.77 -10.96 8.97
C THR A 235 11.01 -12.28 9.15
N GLY A 236 9.99 -12.51 8.31
CA GLY A 236 9.10 -13.67 8.37
C GLY A 236 7.65 -13.25 8.15
N GLY A 237 6.77 -14.21 7.85
CA GLY A 237 5.33 -13.92 7.65
C GLY A 237 4.73 -13.18 8.85
N ASP A 238 3.91 -12.16 8.56
CA ASP A 238 3.26 -11.28 9.53
C ASP A 238 4.21 -10.49 10.47
N ILE A 239 5.52 -10.39 10.17
CA ILE A 239 6.49 -9.60 10.92
C ILE A 239 7.52 -8.88 10.02
N GLY A 240 7.60 -7.55 10.13
CA GLY A 240 8.66 -6.77 9.50
C GLY A 240 8.17 -5.76 8.47
N VAL A 241 8.69 -5.85 7.24
CA VAL A 241 8.55 -4.81 6.20
C VAL A 241 7.20 -4.83 5.49
N GLU A 242 6.53 -5.98 5.46
CA GLU A 242 5.19 -6.17 4.93
C GLU A 242 4.11 -5.52 5.80
N SER A 243 4.39 -5.34 7.10
CA SER A 243 3.55 -4.58 8.03
C SER A 243 3.57 -3.05 7.82
N LEU A 244 4.40 -2.54 6.89
CA LEU A 244 4.60 -1.11 6.64
C LEU A 244 3.92 -0.69 5.32
N ALA A 245 2.69 -0.20 5.39
CA ALA A 245 2.09 0.58 4.31
C ALA A 245 2.87 1.90 4.10
N HIS A 246 2.95 2.37 2.84
CA HIS A 246 3.75 3.52 2.37
C HIS A 246 3.29 4.87 3.00
N PRO A 247 4.09 5.97 3.04
CA PRO A 247 4.01 7.04 4.05
C PRO A 247 2.88 8.06 3.91
N THR A 248 1.89 7.87 3.04
CA THR A 248 0.58 8.52 3.20
C THR A 248 -0.39 7.69 4.05
N ALA A 249 -0.03 6.43 4.32
CA ALA A 249 -0.68 5.49 5.20
C ALA A 249 0.34 4.96 6.23
N PHE A 250 0.52 5.72 7.31
CA PHE A 250 0.86 5.19 8.64
C PHE A 250 2.28 4.62 8.90
N ALA A 251 3.08 5.38 9.64
CA ALA A 251 4.35 4.96 10.23
C ALA A 251 4.16 3.99 11.43
N ARG A 252 4.24 2.67 11.24
CA ARG A 252 4.02 1.66 12.32
C ARG A 252 5.30 0.98 12.84
N PRO A 253 5.31 0.49 14.09
CA PRO A 253 5.86 -0.82 14.46
C PRO A 253 4.76 -1.91 14.36
N ALA A 254 5.20 -3.13 14.05
CA ALA A 254 4.40 -4.33 13.73
C ALA A 254 3.21 -4.62 14.66
N CYS A 255 2.10 -5.11 14.09
CA CYS A 255 0.94 -5.63 14.83
C CYS A 255 1.04 -7.15 14.94
N ARG A 256 1.03 -7.67 16.17
CA ARG A 256 0.89 -9.10 16.41
C ARG A 256 -0.58 -9.51 16.19
N ARG A 257 -0.80 -10.74 15.71
CA ARG A 257 -2.13 -11.37 15.56
C ARG A 257 -3.03 -11.09 16.77
N GLU A 258 -4.29 -10.84 16.47
CA GLU A 258 -5.41 -10.46 17.36
C GLU A 258 -5.56 -8.96 17.62
N THR A 259 -6.47 -8.35 16.84
CA THR A 259 -7.18 -7.08 17.11
C THR A 259 -6.34 -5.80 17.13
N CYS A 260 -6.47 -4.96 16.08
CA CYS A 260 -6.58 -3.49 16.17
C CYS A 260 -6.54 -2.84 14.78
N SER A 261 -7.46 -1.90 14.53
CA SER A 261 -7.32 -0.84 13.51
C SER A 261 -6.96 0.46 14.23
N TRP A 262 -5.88 1.12 13.83
CA TRP A 262 -5.31 2.30 14.48
C TRP A 262 -5.43 3.53 13.57
N ARG A 263 -5.77 4.70 14.13
CA ARG A 263 -5.78 5.99 13.40
C ARG A 263 -4.85 7.01 14.08
N GLN A 264 -4.27 7.91 13.28
CA GLN A 264 -3.43 9.02 13.73
C GLN A 264 -4.30 10.27 13.92
N ARG A 265 -4.22 10.90 15.10
CA ARG A 265 -4.74 12.25 15.31
C ARG A 265 -3.70 13.30 14.93
N GLU A 266 -4.12 14.34 14.21
CA GLU A 266 -3.39 15.60 14.16
C GLU A 266 -3.59 16.35 15.48
N ALA A 267 -2.50 16.65 16.18
CA ALA A 267 -2.55 17.54 17.32
C ALA A 267 -2.65 18.98 16.80
N HIS A 268 -3.81 19.60 16.94
CA HIS A 268 -3.92 21.05 16.78
C HIS A 268 -3.33 21.76 18.02
N PRO A 269 -2.60 22.87 17.82
CA PRO A 269 -1.96 23.64 18.89
C PRO A 269 -2.95 24.32 19.84
#